data_AF-A0A8C5XXU0-F1
#
_entry.id   AF-A0A8C5XXU0-F1
#
_cell.length_a   1.000
_cell.length_b   1.000
_cell.length_c   1.000
_cell.angle_alpha   90.00
_cell.angle_beta   90.00
_cell.angle_gamma   90.00
#
_symmetry.space_group_name_H-M   'P 1'
#
loop_
_entity.id
_entity.type
_entity.pdbx_description
1 polymer ?
#
loop_
_entity_poly.entity_id
_entity_poly.type
_entity_poly.pdbx_seq_one_letter_code
_entity_poly.pdbx_strand_id
1 'polypeptide(L)'
;MLGSLGLWALLPTAVQAPPNRRTCVFFEAPAVRGSTKTLGELLDAGPGPPRVIRCLYSHCCFGIWNLTQDQAQVEMQGCRDSDEPGCESLYCDPSPRAHPSPGSTLFTCSCGTDFCNANYSHLPPPGSPGTPGSQGPQASPGESIWMALVLLGLFLLLLLLLGSIILALLQRKACRVQGGPEAEPDAGRDWSEELPELPELCFSQVIQEGGHTVVWAGRLRGELVAIKAFPARAVAQFRAERALYELPGLQHDHIVRFITASRGGPSPLPSGPLLVLELHPKGSLCHYLTQHTNDWGSSLRMALSLAQGLAFLHEERWQNGHYKPGIAHRDLSSQNVLIREDGSCAIGDLGLALVLPGLTQPSAWAPTQPQSPAAIMEAGTQRYMAPELLDKTLDLQDWGTALRRADIYSLALLLWEILSRCPDLRPADHHPSNWPTRQNAVPPPPVSCGPWQWRRGGVPTSHPPGAALSQTLVG
;
A
#
# COMPACT_ATOMS: atom_id res chain seq x y z
N MET A 1 -49.52 -5.52 -46.97
CA MET A 1 -50.25 -4.36 -46.39
C MET A 1 -49.48 -3.95 -45.14
N LEU A 2 -48.72 -2.85 -45.23
CA LEU A 2 -48.96 -1.58 -44.50
C LEU A 2 -48.91 -1.79 -42.98
N GLY A 3 -47.78 -1.50 -42.32
CA GLY A 3 -47.48 -0.21 -41.67
C GLY A 3 -47.64 -0.43 -40.15
N SER A 4 -46.78 0.00 -39.23
CA SER A 4 -46.17 1.32 -39.06
C SER A 4 -45.01 1.28 -38.03
N LEU A 5 -44.15 2.30 -38.15
CA LEU A 5 -42.88 2.58 -37.47
C LEU A 5 -42.96 2.79 -35.94
N GLY A 6 -41.83 2.51 -35.27
CA GLY A 6 -41.50 3.03 -33.94
C GLY A 6 -40.06 2.71 -33.54
N LEU A 7 -39.10 3.61 -33.82
CA LEU A 7 -37.75 3.58 -33.26
C LEU A 7 -37.80 3.95 -31.77
N TRP A 8 -37.21 3.13 -30.89
CA TRP A 8 -36.59 3.59 -29.64
C TRP A 8 -35.31 2.79 -29.35
N ALA A 9 -34.27 3.51 -28.99
CA ALA A 9 -32.93 3.03 -28.73
C ALA A 9 -32.77 2.45 -27.31
N LEU A 10 -31.85 1.49 -27.19
CA LEU A 10 -30.88 1.25 -26.12
C LEU A 10 -31.31 1.08 -24.64
N LEU A 11 -30.72 0.02 -24.06
CA LEU A 11 -30.29 -0.22 -22.67
C LEU A 11 -31.21 -1.02 -21.73
N PRO A 12 -30.59 -1.77 -20.78
CA PRO A 12 -31.05 -3.05 -20.30
C PRO A 12 -31.91 -2.93 -19.04
N THR A 13 -32.84 -3.85 -18.92
CA THR A 13 -33.62 -4.11 -17.72
C THR A 13 -32.72 -4.59 -16.58
N ALA A 14 -32.69 -3.76 -15.54
CA ALA A 14 -33.01 -4.09 -14.15
C ALA A 14 -31.97 -3.51 -13.17
N VAL A 15 -32.13 -2.21 -12.92
CA VAL A 15 -31.70 -1.57 -11.68
C VAL A 15 -32.36 -2.33 -10.53
N GLN A 16 -31.56 -3.04 -9.72
CA GLN A 16 -31.97 -3.36 -8.35
C GLN A 16 -32.21 -2.02 -7.64
N ALA A 17 -33.44 -1.81 -7.19
CA ALA A 17 -33.82 -0.63 -6.42
C ALA A 17 -32.88 -0.49 -5.20
N PRO A 18 -32.28 0.70 -4.97
CA PRO A 18 -31.40 0.92 -3.83
C PRO A 18 -32.19 0.88 -2.52
N PRO A 19 -31.61 0.42 -1.38
CA PRO A 19 -32.22 0.66 -0.08
C PRO A 19 -32.27 2.18 0.17
N ASN A 20 -33.35 2.65 0.78
CA ASN A 20 -33.67 4.07 1.05
C ASN A 20 -32.44 4.98 1.25
N ARG A 21 -32.19 5.86 0.27
CA ARG A 21 -31.17 6.92 0.39
C ARG A 21 -31.69 7.99 1.36
N ARG A 22 -30.97 8.23 2.45
CA ARG A 22 -31.33 9.24 3.47
C ARG A 22 -30.79 10.61 3.13
N THR A 23 -31.52 11.64 3.56
CA THR A 23 -31.14 13.03 3.39
C THR A 23 -30.84 13.65 4.75
N CYS A 24 -29.64 14.19 4.93
CA CYS A 24 -29.15 14.76 6.18
C CYS A 24 -28.81 16.24 6.02
N VAL A 25 -28.78 16.98 7.13
CA VAL A 25 -28.19 18.32 7.16
C VAL A 25 -26.68 18.19 7.03
N PHE A 26 -26.09 19.07 6.22
CA PHE A 26 -24.66 19.15 6.00
C PHE A 26 -24.13 20.50 6.49
N PHE A 27 -23.10 20.45 7.33
CA PHE A 27 -22.38 21.63 7.80
C PHE A 27 -20.95 21.24 8.20
N GLU A 28 -19.99 22.09 7.88
CA GLU A 28 -18.59 21.93 8.31
C GLU A 28 -18.07 23.29 8.77
N ALA A 29 -17.66 23.40 10.04
CA ALA A 29 -17.00 24.60 10.53
C ALA A 29 -15.61 24.75 9.88
N PRO A 30 -15.15 25.98 9.57
CA PRO A 30 -13.87 26.23 8.88
C PRO A 30 -12.63 25.65 9.57
N ALA A 31 -12.71 25.41 10.88
CA ALA A 31 -11.60 24.92 11.71
C ALA A 31 -11.44 23.39 11.72
N VAL A 32 -12.39 22.63 11.15
CA VAL A 32 -12.36 21.17 11.23
C VAL A 32 -11.43 20.56 10.16
N ARG A 33 -10.54 19.64 10.58
CA ARG A 33 -9.72 18.83 9.67
C ARG A 33 -10.43 17.50 9.38
N GLY A 34 -10.93 17.35 8.16
CA GLY A 34 -11.72 16.20 7.70
C GLY A 34 -13.04 16.65 7.09
N SER A 35 -13.53 15.95 6.07
CA SER A 35 -14.78 16.33 5.39
C SER A 35 -15.67 15.12 5.15
N THR A 36 -16.97 15.29 5.39
CA THR A 36 -18.00 14.26 5.12
C THR A 36 -18.71 14.46 3.80
N LYS A 37 -18.28 15.45 2.99
CA LYS A 37 -18.78 15.70 1.63
C LYS A 37 -18.68 14.49 0.70
N THR A 38 -17.68 13.63 0.91
CA THR A 38 -17.42 12.45 0.08
C THR A 38 -18.32 11.25 0.42
N LEU A 39 -19.06 11.32 1.53
CA LEU A 39 -19.93 10.25 2.02
C LEU A 39 -21.36 10.33 1.45
N GLY A 40 -21.65 11.37 0.66
CA GLY A 40 -22.96 11.58 0.05
C GLY A 40 -22.91 12.55 -1.13
N GLU A 41 -24.08 12.83 -1.70
CA GLU A 41 -24.27 13.80 -2.77
C GLU A 41 -24.89 15.08 -2.21
N LEU A 42 -24.26 16.23 -2.41
CA LEU A 42 -24.74 17.51 -1.87
C LEU A 42 -25.92 18.03 -2.69
N LEU A 43 -27.05 18.27 -2.03
CA LEU A 43 -28.31 18.68 -2.64
C LEU A 43 -28.63 20.14 -2.30
N ASP A 44 -27.81 21.06 -2.77
CA ASP A 44 -28.13 22.50 -2.93
C ASP A 44 -26.89 23.22 -3.48
N ALA A 45 -26.88 23.53 -4.78
CA ALA A 45 -25.81 24.24 -5.47
C ALA A 45 -26.18 25.72 -5.73
N GLY A 46 -26.72 26.39 -4.72
CA GLY A 46 -26.85 27.85 -4.70
C GLY A 46 -25.52 28.52 -4.29
N PRO A 47 -25.36 29.84 -4.45
CA PRO A 47 -24.21 30.58 -3.92
C PRO A 47 -24.27 30.60 -2.38
N GLY A 48 -23.68 29.58 -1.75
CA GLY A 48 -23.60 29.39 -0.30
C GLY A 48 -23.10 27.99 0.05
N PRO A 49 -22.69 27.72 1.30
CA PRO A 49 -22.34 26.36 1.72
C PRO A 49 -23.57 25.45 1.57
N PRO A 50 -23.41 24.25 1.00
CA PRO A 50 -24.51 23.31 0.83
C PRO A 50 -25.08 22.96 2.20
N ARG A 51 -26.42 22.91 2.32
CA ARG A 51 -27.09 22.65 3.60
C ARG A 51 -27.57 21.21 3.74
N VAL A 52 -27.55 20.47 2.65
CA VAL A 52 -28.19 19.16 2.53
C VAL A 52 -27.25 18.20 1.83
N ILE A 53 -27.15 16.99 2.35
CA ILE A 53 -26.40 15.88 1.77
C ILE A 53 -27.27 14.63 1.73
N ARG A 54 -27.28 13.93 0.60
CA ARG A 54 -27.91 12.63 0.42
C ARG A 54 -26.88 11.53 0.60
N CYS A 55 -27.00 10.74 1.65
CA CYS A 55 -26.02 9.72 1.99
C CYS A 55 -26.04 8.58 0.97
N LEU A 56 -24.83 8.18 0.53
CA LEU A 56 -24.65 7.13 -0.48
C LEU A 56 -24.29 5.78 0.13
N TYR A 57 -23.69 5.80 1.33
CA TYR A 57 -23.08 4.62 1.95
C TYR A 57 -23.72 4.19 3.26
N SER A 58 -24.40 5.10 3.97
CA SER A 58 -25.07 4.83 5.26
C SER A 58 -26.50 5.37 5.26
N HIS A 59 -27.32 4.82 6.15
CA HIS A 59 -28.67 5.34 6.44
C HIS A 59 -28.69 6.26 7.67
N CYS A 60 -27.51 6.78 8.04
CA CYS A 60 -27.27 7.45 9.31
C CYS A 60 -26.81 8.89 9.12
N CYS A 61 -27.55 9.82 9.71
CA CYS A 61 -27.06 11.18 9.89
C CYS A 61 -26.23 11.26 11.17
N PHE A 62 -25.21 12.10 11.16
CA PHE A 62 -24.44 12.44 12.37
C PHE A 62 -24.41 13.95 12.60
N GLY A 63 -24.09 14.33 13.83
CA GLY A 63 -23.71 15.69 14.17
C GLY A 63 -22.75 15.75 15.35
N ILE A 64 -21.95 16.82 15.38
CA ILE A 64 -20.98 17.16 16.42
C ILE A 64 -21.23 18.60 16.85
N TRP A 65 -21.41 18.79 18.15
CA TRP A 65 -21.59 20.10 18.78
C TRP A 65 -20.49 20.34 19.81
N ASN A 66 -20.05 21.59 19.90
CA ASN A 66 -19.17 22.09 20.93
C ASN A 66 -19.99 22.94 21.91
N LEU A 67 -20.02 22.53 23.18
CA LEU A 67 -20.73 23.27 24.21
C LEU A 67 -19.77 24.19 24.97
N THR A 68 -19.94 25.50 24.82
CA THR A 68 -19.19 26.54 25.54
C THR A 68 -20.17 27.46 26.25
N GLN A 69 -20.06 27.59 27.58
CA GLN A 69 -20.83 28.55 28.40
C GLN A 69 -22.32 28.68 27.99
N ASP A 70 -23.05 27.56 28.04
CA ASP A 70 -24.49 27.44 27.73
C ASP A 70 -24.92 27.60 26.26
N GLN A 71 -23.99 27.73 25.31
CA GLN A 71 -24.29 27.76 23.89
C GLN A 71 -23.69 26.55 23.16
N ALA A 72 -24.53 25.82 22.41
CA ALA A 72 -24.11 24.72 21.55
C ALA A 72 -23.79 25.24 20.14
N GLN A 73 -22.52 25.17 19.76
CA GLN A 73 -22.08 25.51 18.41
C GLN A 73 -21.92 24.24 17.58
N VAL A 74 -22.49 24.22 16.37
CA VAL A 74 -22.30 23.10 15.43
C VAL A 74 -20.86 23.14 14.91
N GLU A 75 -20.13 22.04 15.06
CA GLU A 75 -18.80 21.85 14.47
C GLU A 75 -18.90 21.12 13.14
N MET A 76 -19.76 20.09 13.07
CA MET A 76 -19.90 19.26 11.87
C MET A 76 -21.22 18.49 11.85
N GLN A 77 -21.86 18.40 10.68
CA GLN A 77 -23.05 17.59 10.41
C GLN A 77 -22.93 16.94 9.02
N GLY A 78 -23.41 15.71 8.86
CA GLY A 78 -23.41 15.03 7.56
C GLY A 78 -23.77 13.56 7.63
N CYS A 79 -23.21 12.78 6.70
CA CYS A 79 -23.39 11.33 6.61
C CYS A 79 -22.34 10.58 7.41
N ARG A 80 -22.73 9.48 8.06
CA ARG A 80 -21.76 8.59 8.68
C ARG A 80 -21.10 7.68 7.64
N ASP A 81 -19.91 7.18 7.94
CA ASP A 81 -19.12 6.31 7.07
C ASP A 81 -19.58 4.84 7.09
N SER A 82 -20.33 4.44 8.12
CA SER A 82 -20.84 3.09 8.33
C SER A 82 -22.08 3.07 9.25
N ASP A 83 -22.88 2.02 9.14
CA ASP A 83 -24.10 1.79 9.95
C ASP A 83 -23.76 1.10 11.30
N GLU A 84 -22.92 1.73 12.12
CA GLU A 84 -22.60 1.28 13.49
C GLU A 84 -23.84 1.27 14.42
N PRO A 85 -23.85 0.47 15.52
CA PRO A 85 -24.95 0.49 16.49
C PRO A 85 -25.17 1.90 17.07
N GLY A 86 -26.43 2.37 17.05
CA GLY A 86 -26.83 3.71 17.50
C GLY A 86 -27.57 4.55 16.44
N CYS A 87 -27.67 4.07 15.21
CA CYS A 87 -28.38 4.74 14.12
C CYS A 87 -29.91 4.58 14.14
N GLU A 88 -30.45 3.72 15.02
CA GLU A 88 -31.90 3.45 15.10
C GLU A 88 -32.69 4.57 15.78
N SER A 89 -32.02 5.57 16.37
CA SER A 89 -32.70 6.69 17.02
C SER A 89 -33.45 7.58 16.01
N LEU A 90 -34.69 7.91 16.34
CA LEU A 90 -35.53 8.82 15.55
C LEU A 90 -35.02 10.27 15.59
N TYR A 91 -34.35 10.64 16.67
CA TYR A 91 -33.86 12.00 16.94
C TYR A 91 -32.37 11.97 17.29
N CYS A 92 -31.67 13.06 17.00
CA CYS A 92 -30.31 13.27 17.45
C CYS A 92 -30.30 13.52 18.97
N ASP A 93 -29.80 12.55 19.74
CA ASP A 93 -29.56 12.68 21.18
C ASP A 93 -28.04 12.80 21.44
N PRO A 94 -27.51 13.99 21.77
CA PRO A 94 -26.07 14.20 21.87
C PRO A 94 -25.48 13.60 23.15
N SER A 95 -24.47 12.73 23.01
CA SER A 95 -23.68 12.19 24.13
C SER A 95 -22.26 12.77 24.18
N PRO A 96 -21.68 13.00 25.37
CA PRO A 96 -20.34 13.57 25.49
C PRO A 96 -19.25 12.58 25.03
N ARG A 97 -18.22 13.09 24.35
CA ARG A 97 -17.07 12.29 23.90
C ARG A 97 -16.23 11.80 25.09
N ALA A 98 -15.75 10.55 25.04
CA ALA A 98 -15.02 9.87 26.12
C ALA A 98 -13.67 10.54 26.55
N HIS A 99 -13.20 11.55 25.82
CA HIS A 99 -11.96 12.29 26.11
C HIS A 99 -12.21 13.80 26.08
N PRO A 100 -12.67 14.41 27.19
CA PRO A 100 -12.86 15.85 27.27
C PRO A 100 -11.52 16.59 27.23
N SER A 101 -11.44 17.64 26.41
CA SER A 101 -10.32 18.59 26.41
C SER A 101 -10.57 19.66 27.48
N PRO A 102 -9.55 20.22 28.16
CA PRO A 102 -9.75 21.26 29.16
C PRO A 102 -10.28 22.54 28.49
N GLY A 103 -11.59 22.78 28.61
CA GLY A 103 -12.27 24.01 28.15
C GLY A 103 -13.42 23.84 27.16
N SER A 104 -13.66 22.64 26.61
CA SER A 104 -14.75 22.39 25.65
C SER A 104 -15.23 20.93 25.69
N THR A 105 -16.52 20.71 25.90
CA THR A 105 -17.12 19.36 25.82
C THR A 105 -17.75 19.17 24.45
N LEU A 106 -17.22 18.23 23.68
CA LEU A 106 -17.81 17.82 22.40
C LEU A 106 -18.91 16.79 22.63
N PHE A 107 -20.08 17.05 22.05
CA PHE A 107 -21.21 16.15 22.02
C PHE A 107 -21.42 15.60 20.62
N THR A 108 -21.74 14.32 20.52
CA THR A 108 -21.95 13.63 19.24
C THR A 108 -23.27 12.86 19.26
N CYS A 109 -23.96 12.81 18.12
CA CYS A 109 -25.17 11.99 17.97
C CYS A 109 -25.19 11.22 16.65
N SER A 110 -26.04 10.21 16.56
CA SER A 110 -26.40 9.53 15.31
C SER A 110 -27.88 9.17 15.31
N CYS A 111 -28.53 9.25 14.15
CA CYS A 111 -29.96 9.07 14.01
C CYS A 111 -30.33 8.63 12.58
N GLY A 112 -31.51 8.03 12.41
CA GLY A 112 -31.90 7.26 11.22
C GLY A 112 -33.08 7.81 10.41
N THR A 113 -33.55 9.03 10.67
CA THR A 113 -34.62 9.70 9.91
C THR A 113 -34.09 10.86 9.06
N ASP A 114 -34.80 11.23 8.00
CA ASP A 114 -34.37 12.35 7.14
C ASP A 114 -34.30 13.66 7.95
N PHE A 115 -33.19 14.37 7.83
CA PHE A 115 -32.87 15.62 8.55
C PHE A 115 -32.86 15.50 10.08
N CYS A 116 -32.75 14.29 10.64
CA CYS A 116 -32.76 14.07 12.08
C CYS A 116 -31.61 14.76 12.84
N ASN A 117 -30.53 15.09 12.14
CA ASN A 117 -29.39 15.82 12.68
C ASN A 117 -29.58 17.36 12.63
N ALA A 118 -30.70 17.87 12.12
CA ALA A 118 -30.97 19.31 12.02
C ALA A 118 -31.13 19.99 13.39
N ASN A 119 -31.69 19.28 14.36
CA ASN A 119 -31.92 19.77 15.71
C ASN A 119 -31.51 18.69 16.72
N TYR A 120 -31.07 19.10 17.90
CA TYR A 120 -30.71 18.18 18.98
C TYR A 120 -31.81 18.10 20.03
N SER A 121 -31.95 16.92 20.63
CA SER A 121 -32.82 16.69 21.79
C SER A 121 -32.15 17.24 23.06
N HIS A 122 -32.93 17.73 24.02
CA HIS A 122 -32.51 18.44 25.24
C HIS A 122 -31.08 18.14 25.72
N LEU A 123 -30.19 19.15 25.70
CA LEU A 123 -28.91 19.06 26.38
C LEU A 123 -29.18 18.88 27.89
N PRO A 124 -28.51 17.93 28.59
CA PRO A 124 -28.65 17.83 30.03
C PRO A 124 -28.10 19.11 30.69
N PRO A 125 -28.81 19.68 31.69
CA PRO A 125 -28.27 20.82 32.42
C PRO A 125 -26.96 20.41 33.13
N PRO A 126 -25.96 21.31 33.20
CA PRO A 126 -24.71 21.03 33.88
C PRO A 126 -24.98 20.61 35.33
N GLY A 127 -24.42 19.46 35.73
CA GLY A 127 -24.46 19.01 37.11
C GLY A 127 -23.89 20.07 38.05
N SER A 128 -24.64 20.36 39.10
CA SER A 128 -24.40 21.45 40.06
C SER A 128 -23.02 21.36 40.72
N PRO A 129 -22.17 22.42 40.64
CA PRO A 129 -21.18 22.67 41.68
C PRO A 129 -21.94 23.17 42.91
N GLY A 130 -21.67 22.56 44.07
CA GLY A 130 -22.34 22.89 45.32
C GLY A 130 -22.23 24.36 45.71
N THR A 131 -23.35 24.88 46.23
CA THR A 131 -23.49 25.93 47.25
C THR A 131 -22.66 27.24 47.13
N PRO A 132 -23.31 28.40 46.94
CA PRO A 132 -22.68 29.70 47.13
C PRO A 132 -22.57 30.02 48.63
N GLY A 133 -21.36 29.88 49.17
CA GLY A 133 -20.93 30.54 50.40
C GLY A 133 -20.65 32.03 50.13
N SER A 134 -20.95 32.84 51.12
CA SER A 134 -21.11 34.29 51.06
C SER A 134 -19.84 35.11 50.79
N GLN A 135 -20.11 36.34 50.33
CA GLN A 135 -19.28 37.56 50.38
C GLN A 135 -18.45 37.92 49.14
N GLY A 136 -18.89 39.00 48.50
CA GLY A 136 -18.01 40.04 47.97
C GLY A 136 -18.68 41.41 48.18
N PRO A 137 -17.97 42.55 48.05
CA PRO A 137 -16.57 42.68 47.64
C PRO A 137 -15.73 43.63 48.52
N GLN A 138 -14.41 43.39 48.60
CA GLN A 138 -13.44 44.49 48.63
C GLN A 138 -12.23 44.14 47.77
N ALA A 139 -11.98 44.99 46.78
CA ALA A 139 -10.83 44.92 45.89
C ALA A 139 -9.56 45.32 46.66
N SER A 140 -8.54 44.46 46.65
CA SER A 140 -7.17 44.80 47.04
C SER A 140 -6.28 44.81 45.80
N PRO A 141 -5.53 45.90 45.54
CA PRO A 141 -4.64 46.00 44.39
C PRO A 141 -3.33 45.26 44.70
N GLY A 142 -3.29 43.95 44.45
CA GLY A 142 -2.10 43.13 44.71
C GLY A 142 -1.85 41.97 43.73
N GLU A 143 -2.83 41.57 42.92
CA GLU A 143 -2.71 40.38 42.05
C GLU A 143 -2.12 40.66 40.66
N SER A 144 -2.10 41.92 40.21
CA SER A 144 -1.57 42.26 38.88
C SER A 144 -0.04 42.17 38.79
N ILE A 145 0.68 42.26 39.92
CA ILE A 145 2.15 42.24 39.93
C ILE A 145 2.68 40.82 39.71
N TRP A 146 2.08 39.81 40.35
CA TRP A 146 2.49 38.41 40.20
C TRP A 146 2.24 37.90 38.76
N MET A 147 1.11 38.27 38.15
CA MET A 147 0.83 37.93 36.76
C MET A 147 1.83 38.59 35.80
N ALA A 148 2.21 39.85 36.05
CA ALA A 148 3.23 40.52 35.26
C ALA A 148 4.62 39.86 35.39
N LEU A 149 5.00 39.42 36.60
CA LEU A 149 6.27 38.71 36.84
C LEU A 149 6.29 37.33 36.16
N VAL A 150 5.17 36.60 36.17
CA VAL A 150 5.06 35.30 35.48
C VAL A 150 5.15 35.47 33.97
N LEU A 151 4.44 36.46 33.40
CA LEU A 151 4.51 36.76 31.97
C LEU A 151 5.91 37.23 31.55
N LEU A 152 6.58 38.04 32.38
CA LEU A 152 7.97 38.45 32.15
C LEU A 152 8.92 37.24 32.19
N GLY A 153 8.73 36.32 33.13
CA GLY A 153 9.50 35.08 33.22
C GLY A 153 9.32 34.17 31.99
N LEU A 154 8.09 33.99 31.53
CA LEU A 154 7.78 33.23 30.30
C LEU A 154 8.38 33.90 29.06
N PHE A 155 8.34 35.23 28.99
CA PHE A 155 8.94 35.99 27.90
C PHE A 155 10.47 35.86 27.88
N LEU A 156 11.13 35.94 29.04
CA LEU A 156 12.59 35.74 29.15
C LEU A 156 12.98 34.29 28.81
N LEU A 157 12.18 33.30 29.21
CA LEU A 157 12.38 31.90 28.83
C LEU A 157 12.28 31.70 27.31
N LEU A 158 11.28 32.32 26.68
CA LEU A 158 11.11 32.28 25.22
C LEU A 158 12.32 32.92 24.50
N LEU A 159 12.83 34.04 25.00
CA LEU A 159 14.03 34.69 24.45
C LEU A 159 15.28 33.83 24.60
N LEU A 160 15.43 33.12 25.73
CA LEU A 160 16.54 32.17 25.93
C LEU A 160 16.45 30.97 24.97
N LEU A 161 15.24 30.43 24.75
CA LEU A 161 15.01 29.35 23.79
C LEU A 161 15.25 29.79 22.35
N LEU A 162 14.78 30.98 21.97
CA LEU A 162 15.06 31.56 20.66
C LEU A 162 16.56 31.84 20.50
N GLY A 163 17.21 32.38 21.52
CA GLY A 163 18.64 32.61 21.55
C GLY A 163 19.46 31.32 21.40
N SER A 164 19.06 30.23 22.07
CA SER A 164 19.74 28.93 21.95
C SER A 164 19.51 28.28 20.59
N ILE A 165 18.31 28.41 20.01
CA ILE A 165 18.02 27.97 18.63
C ILE A 165 18.85 28.78 17.64
N ILE A 166 18.91 30.11 17.77
CA ILE A 166 19.72 30.97 16.91
C ILE A 166 21.19 30.62 17.06
N LEU A 167 21.70 30.43 18.28
CA LEU A 167 23.07 30.01 18.53
C LEU A 167 23.36 28.64 17.93
N ALA A 168 22.45 27.68 18.03
CA ALA A 168 22.57 26.37 17.40
C ALA A 168 22.55 26.46 15.86
N LEU A 169 21.75 27.36 15.29
CA LEU A 169 21.72 27.61 13.84
C LEU A 169 23.00 28.35 13.38
N LEU A 170 23.54 29.25 14.17
CA LEU A 170 24.81 29.94 13.91
C LEU A 170 26.00 29.00 14.09
N GLN A 171 25.99 28.11 15.08
CA GLN A 171 26.96 27.02 15.24
C GLN A 171 26.86 26.01 14.11
N ARG A 172 25.65 25.64 13.67
CA ARG A 172 25.45 24.83 12.46
C ARG A 172 26.01 25.53 11.22
N LYS A 173 25.78 26.83 11.06
CA LYS A 173 26.38 27.62 9.97
C LYS A 173 27.91 27.71 10.08
N ALA A 174 28.47 27.90 11.27
CA ALA A 174 29.91 27.93 11.49
C ALA A 174 30.58 26.57 11.20
N CYS A 175 29.97 25.46 11.63
CA CYS A 175 30.40 24.11 11.25
C CYS A 175 30.23 23.87 9.73
N ARG A 176 29.20 24.43 9.10
CA ARG A 176 28.97 24.34 7.64
C ARG A 176 29.89 25.24 6.82
N VAL A 177 30.60 26.18 7.45
CA VAL A 177 31.60 27.05 6.79
C VAL A 177 33.02 26.49 6.96
N GLN A 178 33.26 25.58 7.93
CA GLN A 178 34.49 24.79 8.04
C GLN A 178 34.43 23.45 7.30
N GLY A 179 33.25 22.95 6.95
CA GLY A 179 33.08 21.98 5.86
C GLY A 179 33.03 22.72 4.52
N GLY A 180 33.94 22.42 3.60
CA GLY A 180 33.96 22.98 2.24
C GLY A 180 32.62 22.79 1.49
N PRO A 181 32.40 23.50 0.37
CA PRO A 181 31.10 23.66 -0.24
C PRO A 181 30.46 22.31 -0.60
N GLU A 182 29.31 22.06 0.02
CA GLU A 182 28.35 21.03 -0.36
C GLU A 182 27.80 21.43 -1.72
N ALA A 183 28.18 20.69 -2.76
CA ALA A 183 27.76 20.92 -4.13
C ALA A 183 26.24 20.75 -4.27
N GLU A 184 25.62 21.67 -5.03
CA GLU A 184 24.33 21.50 -5.70
C GLU A 184 24.22 20.10 -6.33
N PRO A 185 23.03 19.48 -6.46
CA PRO A 185 22.88 18.23 -7.18
C PRO A 185 23.20 18.48 -8.67
N ASP A 186 24.45 18.21 -9.00
CA ASP A 186 25.05 18.37 -10.31
C ASP A 186 24.31 17.47 -11.31
N ALA A 187 23.51 18.09 -12.16
CA ALA A 187 23.02 17.51 -13.38
C ALA A 187 24.18 17.42 -14.40
N GLY A 188 25.15 16.55 -14.15
CA GLY A 188 26.22 16.27 -15.10
C GLY A 188 27.54 15.79 -14.51
N ARG A 189 27.79 14.47 -14.63
CA ARG A 189 29.03 13.70 -14.34
C ARG A 189 29.13 13.26 -12.87
N ASP A 190 29.27 11.99 -12.53
CA ASP A 190 30.26 11.04 -13.03
C ASP A 190 29.73 9.59 -12.91
N TRP A 191 29.60 8.88 -14.03
CA TRP A 191 29.34 7.43 -14.05
C TRP A 191 30.68 6.69 -13.88
N SER A 192 31.30 6.77 -12.71
CA SER A 192 32.64 6.19 -12.44
C SER A 192 32.64 4.65 -12.26
N GLU A 193 31.66 3.95 -12.82
CA GLU A 193 31.76 2.50 -13.04
C GLU A 193 32.11 2.33 -14.52
N GLU A 194 33.34 1.91 -14.82
CA GLU A 194 33.72 1.48 -16.17
C GLU A 194 32.98 0.18 -16.52
N LEU A 195 31.68 0.30 -16.78
CA LEU A 195 30.90 -0.78 -17.36
C LEU A 195 31.40 -1.00 -18.80
N PRO A 196 31.74 -2.24 -19.17
CA PRO A 196 32.14 -2.52 -20.54
C PRO A 196 30.97 -2.24 -21.48
N GLU A 197 31.29 -1.74 -22.68
CA GLU A 197 30.40 -1.88 -23.81
C GLU A 197 30.59 -3.27 -24.40
N LEU A 198 29.49 -3.92 -24.75
CA LEU A 198 29.49 -5.23 -25.37
C LEU A 198 29.12 -5.07 -26.85
N PRO A 199 30.08 -5.05 -27.79
CA PRO A 199 29.80 -4.85 -29.22
C PRO A 199 28.89 -5.93 -29.82
N GLU A 200 28.92 -7.11 -29.22
CA GLU A 200 28.13 -8.29 -29.61
C GLU A 200 26.74 -8.33 -28.96
N LEU A 201 26.39 -7.35 -28.13
CA LEU A 201 25.07 -7.24 -27.50
C LEU A 201 24.09 -6.57 -28.46
N CYS A 202 23.13 -7.34 -28.95
CA CYS A 202 22.11 -6.85 -29.88
C CYS A 202 20.75 -6.76 -29.17
N PHE A 203 20.11 -5.61 -29.27
CA PHE A 203 18.72 -5.41 -28.84
C PHE A 203 17.77 -5.90 -29.94
N SER A 204 16.68 -6.55 -29.55
CA SER A 204 15.65 -7.04 -30.49
C SER A 204 14.31 -6.37 -30.25
N GLN A 205 13.48 -6.91 -29.35
CA GLN A 205 12.13 -6.41 -29.09
C GLN A 205 11.97 -6.09 -27.60
N VAL A 206 11.19 -5.07 -27.28
CA VAL A 206 10.78 -4.79 -25.89
C VAL A 206 9.87 -5.92 -25.43
N ILE A 207 10.21 -6.55 -24.30
CA ILE A 207 9.39 -7.60 -23.68
C ILE A 207 8.65 -7.11 -22.45
N GLN A 208 9.14 -6.05 -21.80
CA GLN A 208 8.47 -5.40 -20.68
C GLN A 208 8.84 -3.92 -20.63
N GLU A 209 7.85 -3.08 -20.39
CA GLU A 209 8.02 -1.65 -20.20
C GLU A 209 7.41 -1.25 -18.84
N GLY A 210 8.25 -0.78 -17.93
CA GLY A 210 7.84 -0.29 -16.60
C GLY A 210 8.07 1.21 -16.47
N GLY A 211 7.58 1.82 -15.39
CA GLY A 211 7.74 3.27 -15.16
C GLY A 211 9.20 3.73 -14.99
N HIS A 212 10.09 2.81 -14.63
CA HIS A 212 11.48 3.11 -14.25
C HIS A 212 12.53 2.30 -15.00
N THR A 213 12.17 1.26 -15.75
CA THR A 213 13.08 0.38 -16.49
C THR A 213 12.40 -0.21 -17.72
N VAL A 214 13.18 -0.57 -18.74
CA VAL A 214 12.68 -1.27 -19.94
C VAL A 214 13.47 -2.56 -20.12
N VAL A 215 12.78 -3.68 -20.32
CA VAL A 215 13.40 -4.98 -20.58
C VAL A 215 13.26 -5.32 -22.05
N TRP A 216 14.39 -5.60 -22.67
CA TRP A 216 14.48 -6.02 -24.07
C TRP A 216 14.84 -7.50 -24.14
N ALA A 217 14.26 -8.25 -25.07
CA ALA A 217 14.90 -9.44 -25.57
C ALA A 217 16.05 -9.04 -26.50
N GLY A 218 17.11 -9.83 -26.50
CA GLY A 218 18.29 -9.59 -27.31
C GLY A 218 19.14 -10.82 -27.49
N ARG A 219 20.35 -10.61 -28.03
CA ARG A 219 21.37 -11.64 -28.19
C ARG A 219 22.71 -11.15 -27.68
N LEU A 220 23.47 -12.03 -27.03
CA LEU A 220 24.87 -11.83 -26.69
C LEU A 220 25.64 -13.05 -27.16
N ARG A 221 26.59 -12.88 -28.09
CA ARG A 221 27.38 -14.00 -28.67
C ARG A 221 26.51 -15.12 -29.26
N GLY A 222 25.37 -14.76 -29.84
CA GLY A 222 24.40 -15.70 -30.44
C GLY A 222 23.36 -16.24 -29.46
N GLU A 223 23.63 -16.23 -28.15
CA GLU A 223 22.71 -16.70 -27.10
C GLU A 223 21.61 -15.68 -26.80
N LEU A 224 20.41 -16.17 -26.49
CA LEU A 224 19.26 -15.33 -26.13
C LEU A 224 19.43 -14.74 -24.73
N VAL A 225 19.21 -13.43 -24.60
CA VAL A 225 19.36 -12.70 -23.34
C VAL A 225 18.22 -11.71 -23.10
N ALA A 226 17.94 -11.45 -21.83
CA ALA A 226 17.07 -10.36 -21.39
C ALA A 226 17.96 -9.19 -20.96
N ILE A 227 17.69 -7.99 -21.49
CA ILE A 227 18.48 -6.79 -21.26
C ILE A 227 17.60 -5.80 -20.51
N LYS A 228 17.81 -5.68 -19.19
CA LYS A 228 17.13 -4.70 -18.35
C LYS A 228 17.89 -3.38 -18.42
N ALA A 229 17.33 -2.41 -19.14
CA ALA A 229 17.91 -1.09 -19.36
C ALA A 229 17.38 -0.09 -18.33
N PHE A 230 18.31 0.63 -17.70
CA PHE A 230 18.00 1.60 -16.65
C PHE A 230 18.22 3.03 -17.17
N PRO A 231 17.26 3.95 -16.97
CA PRO A 231 17.48 5.36 -17.23
C PRO A 231 18.48 5.95 -16.23
N ALA A 232 19.09 7.10 -16.56
CA ALA A 232 20.05 7.81 -15.71
C ALA A 232 19.54 8.06 -14.28
N ARG A 233 18.24 8.30 -14.10
CA ARG A 233 17.63 8.50 -12.78
C ARG A 233 17.55 7.23 -11.90
N ALA A 234 17.68 6.04 -12.49
CA ALA A 234 17.47 4.75 -11.82
C ALA A 234 18.80 4.01 -11.52
N VAL A 235 19.94 4.69 -11.53
CA VAL A 235 21.22 3.99 -11.35
C VAL A 235 21.45 3.50 -9.93
N ALA A 236 20.86 4.15 -8.93
CA ALA A 236 20.84 3.59 -7.58
C ALA A 236 20.15 2.21 -7.55
N GLN A 237 19.04 2.05 -8.29
CA GLN A 237 18.33 0.77 -8.42
C GLN A 237 19.18 -0.25 -9.17
N PHE A 238 19.80 0.14 -10.28
CA PHE A 238 20.75 -0.71 -11.00
C PHE A 238 21.87 -1.23 -10.08
N ARG A 239 22.50 -0.35 -9.31
CA ARG A 239 23.59 -0.72 -8.39
C ARG A 239 23.13 -1.70 -7.31
N ALA A 240 21.97 -1.44 -6.71
CA ALA A 240 21.40 -2.30 -5.68
C ALA A 240 21.06 -3.70 -6.24
N GLU A 241 20.39 -3.76 -7.40
CA GLU A 241 20.01 -5.03 -8.03
C GLU A 241 21.24 -5.81 -8.53
N ARG A 242 22.22 -5.13 -9.13
CA ARG A 242 23.49 -5.74 -9.54
C ARG A 242 24.23 -6.36 -8.35
N ALA A 243 24.34 -5.62 -7.24
CA ALA A 243 25.05 -6.08 -6.06
C ALA A 243 24.44 -7.36 -5.49
N LEU A 244 23.12 -7.55 -5.59
CA LEU A 244 22.47 -8.80 -5.21
C LEU A 244 22.87 -9.94 -6.14
N TYR A 245 22.77 -9.77 -7.46
CA TYR A 245 23.14 -10.81 -8.42
C TYR A 245 24.62 -11.21 -8.34
N GLU A 246 25.50 -10.29 -7.94
CA GLU A 246 26.93 -10.54 -7.75
C GLU A 246 27.28 -11.17 -6.38
N LEU A 247 26.29 -11.42 -5.50
CA LEU A 247 26.53 -12.08 -4.23
C LEU A 247 27.12 -13.48 -4.43
N PRO A 248 28.19 -13.84 -3.69
CA PRO A 248 28.75 -15.18 -3.74
C PRO A 248 27.69 -16.24 -3.42
N GLY A 249 27.61 -17.25 -4.28
CA GLY A 249 26.69 -18.38 -4.08
C GLY A 249 25.24 -18.10 -4.41
N LEU A 250 24.87 -16.99 -5.08
CA LEU A 250 23.50 -16.74 -5.55
C LEU A 250 23.14 -17.44 -6.89
N GLN A 251 23.82 -18.53 -7.23
CA GLN A 251 23.52 -19.29 -8.45
C GLN A 251 22.66 -20.51 -8.13
N HIS A 252 21.49 -20.61 -8.79
CA HIS A 252 20.55 -21.71 -8.61
C HIS A 252 19.62 -21.84 -9.83
N ASP A 253 19.20 -23.06 -10.18
CA ASP A 253 18.39 -23.35 -11.37
C ASP A 253 17.03 -22.64 -11.38
N HIS A 254 16.49 -22.34 -10.21
CA HIS A 254 15.20 -21.67 -10.02
C HIS A 254 15.33 -20.17 -9.67
N ILE A 255 16.50 -19.58 -9.95
CA ILE A 255 16.74 -18.13 -9.91
C ILE A 255 17.24 -17.70 -11.29
N VAL A 256 16.70 -16.61 -11.83
CA VAL A 256 17.12 -16.10 -13.15
C VAL A 256 18.62 -15.78 -13.10
N ARG A 257 19.36 -16.39 -14.00
CA ARG A 257 20.82 -16.29 -14.00
C ARG A 257 21.28 -14.92 -14.49
N PHE A 258 22.11 -14.28 -13.67
CA PHE A 258 22.87 -13.11 -14.07
C PHE A 258 24.00 -13.49 -15.02
N ILE A 259 24.11 -12.78 -16.15
CA ILE A 259 25.15 -13.01 -17.15
C ILE A 259 26.26 -11.99 -16.96
N THR A 260 25.92 -10.71 -17.03
CA THR A 260 26.88 -9.60 -16.90
C THR A 260 26.17 -8.26 -16.75
N ALA A 261 26.93 -7.23 -16.38
CA ALA A 261 26.49 -5.84 -16.44
C ALA A 261 27.25 -5.12 -17.56
N SER A 262 26.55 -4.24 -18.28
CA SER A 262 27.09 -3.51 -19.43
C SER A 262 26.60 -2.08 -19.41
N ARG A 263 27.18 -1.22 -20.24
CA ARG A 263 26.53 0.01 -20.66
C ARG A 263 26.12 -0.08 -22.13
N GLY A 264 25.09 0.66 -22.50
CA GLY A 264 24.62 0.75 -23.89
C GLY A 264 23.15 1.13 -23.96
N GLY A 265 22.59 1.07 -25.16
CA GLY A 265 21.19 1.32 -25.41
C GLY A 265 20.87 1.15 -26.89
N PRO A 266 19.59 0.89 -27.24
CA PRO A 266 19.19 0.87 -28.64
C PRO A 266 19.30 2.28 -29.21
N SER A 267 20.18 2.48 -30.19
CA SER A 267 20.28 3.75 -30.91
C SER A 267 18.91 4.12 -31.50
N PRO A 268 18.40 5.36 -31.33
CA PRO A 268 19.10 6.58 -30.87
C PRO A 268 18.93 6.92 -29.37
N LEU A 269 18.44 6.00 -28.52
CA LEU A 269 18.25 6.28 -27.10
C LEU A 269 19.59 6.50 -26.37
N PRO A 270 19.62 7.34 -25.32
CA PRO A 270 20.81 7.55 -24.51
C PRO A 270 21.31 6.23 -23.91
N SER A 271 22.61 5.97 -24.05
CA SER A 271 23.27 4.84 -23.40
C SER A 271 23.12 4.95 -21.88
N GLY A 272 22.70 3.85 -21.24
CA GLY A 272 22.56 3.73 -19.80
C GLY A 272 23.15 2.42 -19.29
N PRO A 273 23.13 2.18 -17.97
CA PRO A 273 23.52 0.89 -17.43
C PRO A 273 22.49 -0.19 -17.76
N LEU A 274 23.00 -1.39 -17.99
CA LEU A 274 22.26 -2.57 -18.43
C LEU A 274 22.58 -3.74 -17.49
N LEU A 275 21.55 -4.48 -17.08
CA LEU A 275 21.72 -5.84 -16.57
C LEU A 275 21.37 -6.82 -17.68
N VAL A 276 22.31 -7.71 -17.98
CA VAL A 276 22.12 -8.79 -18.95
C VAL A 276 21.85 -10.08 -18.17
N LEU A 277 20.65 -10.63 -18.38
CA LEU A 277 20.11 -11.79 -17.69
C LEU A 277 19.78 -12.89 -18.69
N GLU A 278 19.65 -14.12 -18.20
CA GLU A 278 19.12 -15.22 -19.00
C GLU A 278 17.67 -14.94 -19.44
N LEU A 279 17.38 -15.18 -20.71
CA LEU A 279 16.02 -15.08 -21.26
C LEU A 279 15.33 -16.43 -21.22
N HIS A 280 14.12 -16.46 -20.68
CA HIS A 280 13.23 -17.61 -20.75
C HIS A 280 12.13 -17.38 -21.80
N PRO A 281 12.14 -18.11 -22.94
CA PRO A 281 11.25 -17.84 -24.07
C PRO A 281 9.76 -18.03 -23.79
N LYS A 282 9.40 -18.89 -22.82
CA LYS A 282 8.00 -19.10 -22.39
C LYS A 282 7.44 -17.93 -21.57
N GLY A 283 8.26 -16.92 -21.28
CA GLY A 283 7.85 -15.68 -20.65
C GLY A 283 7.54 -15.82 -19.17
N SER A 284 6.81 -14.83 -18.63
CA SER A 284 6.40 -14.81 -17.23
C SER A 284 5.25 -15.78 -16.96
N LEU A 285 5.10 -16.18 -15.70
CA LEU A 285 3.99 -16.99 -15.22
C LEU A 285 2.63 -16.30 -15.50
N CYS A 286 2.52 -14.96 -15.36
CA CYS A 286 1.30 -14.20 -15.71
C CYS A 286 0.94 -14.47 -17.18
N HIS A 287 1.90 -14.28 -18.08
CA HIS A 287 1.68 -14.48 -19.51
C HIS A 287 1.35 -15.95 -19.82
N TYR A 288 2.14 -16.88 -19.30
CA TYR A 288 1.99 -18.30 -19.56
C TYR A 288 0.62 -18.83 -19.12
N LEU A 289 0.19 -18.52 -17.88
CA LEU A 289 -1.08 -18.99 -17.33
C LEU A 289 -2.32 -18.38 -18.02
N THR A 290 -2.20 -17.21 -18.66
CA THR A 290 -3.30 -16.65 -19.45
C THR A 290 -3.59 -17.46 -20.72
N GLN A 291 -2.56 -18.11 -21.28
CA GLN A 291 -2.65 -18.84 -22.55
C GLN A 291 -2.76 -20.36 -22.38
N HIS A 292 -2.30 -20.88 -21.24
CA HIS A 292 -2.19 -22.33 -21.03
C HIS A 292 -3.04 -22.80 -19.84
N THR A 293 -3.40 -24.07 -19.89
CA THR A 293 -3.80 -24.89 -18.74
C THR A 293 -2.78 -26.00 -18.57
N ASN A 294 -2.56 -26.46 -17.36
CA ASN A 294 -1.53 -27.45 -17.05
C ASN A 294 -2.18 -28.69 -16.46
N ASP A 295 -1.65 -29.86 -16.78
CA ASP A 295 -1.99 -31.08 -16.01
C ASP A 295 -1.45 -30.98 -14.58
N TRP A 296 -1.87 -31.90 -13.73
CA TRP A 296 -1.45 -31.98 -12.34
C TRP A 296 0.07 -32.07 -12.17
N GLY A 297 0.74 -32.90 -12.97
CA GLY A 297 2.19 -33.09 -12.89
C GLY A 297 2.97 -31.84 -13.28
N SER A 298 2.56 -31.17 -14.35
CA SER A 298 3.10 -29.88 -14.79
C SER A 298 2.85 -28.78 -13.75
N SER A 299 1.67 -28.76 -13.13
CA SER A 299 1.32 -27.82 -12.06
C SER A 299 2.21 -28.02 -10.82
N LEU A 300 2.41 -29.27 -10.40
CA LEU A 300 3.30 -29.60 -9.30
C LEU A 300 4.76 -29.26 -9.59
N ARG A 301 5.23 -29.46 -10.83
CA ARG A 301 6.58 -29.08 -11.24
C ARG A 301 6.82 -27.58 -11.09
N MET A 302 5.89 -26.75 -11.58
CA MET A 302 5.98 -25.30 -11.43
C MET A 302 5.94 -24.87 -9.95
N ALA A 303 5.02 -25.45 -9.17
CA ALA A 303 4.88 -25.16 -7.74
C ALA A 303 6.15 -25.51 -6.95
N LEU A 304 6.68 -26.72 -7.16
CA LEU A 304 7.87 -27.21 -6.47
C LEU A 304 9.11 -26.39 -6.80
N SER A 305 9.36 -26.15 -8.08
CA SER A 305 10.52 -25.35 -8.52
C SER A 305 10.47 -23.91 -8.02
N LEU A 306 9.28 -23.29 -8.01
CA LEU A 306 9.09 -21.96 -7.43
C LEU A 306 9.39 -21.95 -5.92
N ALA A 307 8.88 -22.93 -5.17
CA ALA A 307 9.14 -23.05 -3.75
C ALA A 307 10.63 -23.30 -3.45
N GLN A 308 11.31 -24.12 -4.26
CA GLN A 308 12.75 -24.36 -4.17
C GLN A 308 13.56 -23.08 -4.42
N GLY A 309 13.20 -22.29 -5.43
CA GLY A 309 13.82 -21.00 -5.68
C GLY A 309 13.68 -20.03 -4.51
N LEU A 310 12.48 -19.92 -3.93
CA LEU A 310 12.25 -19.02 -2.80
C LEU A 310 12.98 -19.51 -1.53
N ALA A 311 12.94 -20.81 -1.25
CA ALA A 311 13.66 -21.41 -0.14
C ALA A 311 15.17 -21.13 -0.26
N PHE A 312 15.73 -21.28 -1.47
CA PHE A 312 17.12 -20.94 -1.74
C PHE A 312 17.43 -19.46 -1.49
N LEU A 313 16.56 -18.53 -1.88
CA LEU A 313 16.76 -17.10 -1.56
C LEU A 313 16.79 -16.87 -0.05
N HIS A 314 15.82 -17.42 0.68
CA HIS A 314 15.67 -17.24 2.13
C HIS A 314 16.79 -17.90 2.95
N GLU A 315 17.39 -18.96 2.42
CA GLU A 315 18.46 -19.74 3.05
C GLU A 315 19.73 -18.90 3.22
N GLU A 316 20.24 -18.89 4.45
CA GLU A 316 21.59 -18.44 4.78
C GLU A 316 22.54 -19.64 4.66
N ARG A 317 23.57 -19.54 3.82
CA ARG A 317 24.41 -20.71 3.47
C ARG A 317 25.88 -20.36 3.42
N TRP A 318 26.69 -21.25 3.99
CA TRP A 318 28.14 -21.26 3.82
C TRP A 318 28.52 -22.39 2.87
N GLN A 319 29.23 -22.08 1.79
CA GLN A 319 29.72 -23.09 0.86
C GLN A 319 31.08 -22.71 0.29
N ASN A 320 32.04 -23.64 0.39
CA ASN A 320 33.38 -23.48 -0.18
C ASN A 320 34.09 -22.18 0.24
N GLY A 321 33.91 -21.75 1.50
CA GLY A 321 34.49 -20.51 2.02
C GLY A 321 33.77 -19.23 1.58
N HIS A 322 32.70 -19.34 0.79
CA HIS A 322 31.82 -18.24 0.43
C HIS A 322 30.56 -18.27 1.29
N TYR A 323 30.14 -17.09 1.72
CA TYR A 323 28.91 -16.88 2.46
C TYR A 323 27.84 -16.33 1.52
N LYS A 324 26.67 -16.97 1.48
CA LYS A 324 25.46 -16.49 0.83
C LYS A 324 24.48 -16.06 1.92
N PRO A 325 24.09 -14.78 1.99
CA PRO A 325 23.14 -14.35 2.99
C PRO A 325 21.71 -14.78 2.59
N GLY A 326 20.81 -14.81 3.56
CA GLY A 326 19.38 -14.88 3.27
C GLY A 326 18.91 -13.60 2.57
N ILE A 327 17.99 -13.71 1.62
CA ILE A 327 17.46 -12.60 0.83
C ILE A 327 15.94 -12.70 0.84
N ALA A 328 15.24 -11.61 1.17
CA ALA A 328 13.80 -11.49 0.91
C ALA A 328 13.57 -10.85 -0.45
N HIS A 329 12.68 -11.42 -1.25
CA HIS A 329 12.38 -10.97 -2.61
C HIS A 329 11.55 -9.68 -2.61
N ARG A 330 10.55 -9.57 -1.74
CA ARG A 330 9.67 -8.41 -1.51
C ARG A 330 8.74 -8.01 -2.66
N ASP A 331 8.99 -8.48 -3.87
CA ASP A 331 8.10 -8.29 -5.02
C ASP A 331 7.81 -9.61 -5.76
N LEU A 332 7.57 -10.68 -5.02
CA LEU A 332 7.30 -11.99 -5.62
C LEU A 332 5.90 -11.97 -6.26
N SER A 333 5.83 -11.98 -7.59
CA SER A 333 4.60 -11.88 -8.37
C SER A 333 4.68 -12.78 -9.61
N SER A 334 3.53 -13.08 -10.26
CA SER A 334 3.55 -13.91 -11.47
C SER A 334 4.18 -13.21 -12.67
N GLN A 335 4.41 -11.90 -12.61
CA GLN A 335 5.21 -11.17 -13.61
C GLN A 335 6.70 -11.41 -13.41
N ASN A 336 7.14 -11.58 -12.17
CA ASN A 336 8.55 -11.74 -11.78
C ASN A 336 8.97 -13.23 -11.68
N VAL A 337 8.07 -14.17 -11.97
CA VAL A 337 8.39 -15.60 -12.13
C VAL A 337 8.39 -15.94 -13.61
N LEU A 338 9.47 -16.53 -14.11
CA LEU A 338 9.64 -16.94 -15.51
C LEU A 338 9.50 -18.46 -15.66
N ILE A 339 8.99 -18.90 -16.82
CA ILE A 339 8.84 -20.32 -17.16
C ILE A 339 10.04 -20.80 -17.96
N ARG A 340 10.76 -21.78 -17.42
CA ARG A 340 11.92 -22.43 -18.06
C ARG A 340 11.47 -23.39 -19.16
N GLU A 341 12.41 -23.76 -20.02
CA GLU A 341 12.13 -24.64 -21.17
C GLU A 341 11.59 -26.01 -20.73
N ASP A 342 12.08 -26.55 -19.61
CA ASP A 342 11.65 -27.82 -19.01
C ASP A 342 10.31 -27.76 -18.25
N GLY A 343 9.63 -26.60 -18.27
CA GLY A 343 8.36 -26.35 -17.58
C GLY A 343 8.49 -26.08 -16.08
N SER A 344 9.70 -25.94 -15.55
CA SER A 344 9.94 -25.44 -14.19
C SER A 344 9.95 -23.91 -14.15
N CYS A 345 9.94 -23.34 -12.95
CA CYS A 345 9.96 -21.90 -12.71
C CYS A 345 11.35 -21.38 -12.36
N ALA A 346 11.61 -20.11 -12.67
CA ALA A 346 12.74 -19.33 -12.16
C ALA A 346 12.25 -17.98 -11.63
N ILE A 347 12.72 -17.58 -10.45
CA ILE A 347 12.40 -16.27 -9.85
C ILE A 347 13.37 -15.23 -10.41
N GLY A 348 12.84 -14.12 -10.92
CA GLY A 348 13.61 -12.99 -11.45
C GLY A 348 13.19 -11.66 -10.83
N ASP A 349 13.85 -10.59 -11.27
CA ASP A 349 13.70 -9.22 -10.76
C ASP A 349 13.99 -9.06 -9.26
N LEU A 350 15.26 -8.86 -8.93
CA LEU A 350 15.71 -8.60 -7.57
C LEU A 350 15.76 -7.09 -7.25
N GLY A 351 15.09 -6.24 -8.04
CA GLY A 351 15.18 -4.79 -7.92
C GLY A 351 14.64 -4.21 -6.61
N LEU A 352 13.81 -4.97 -5.88
CA LEU A 352 13.26 -4.62 -4.58
C LEU A 352 13.74 -5.54 -3.45
N ALA A 353 14.52 -6.56 -3.77
CA ALA A 353 14.96 -7.55 -2.80
C ALA A 353 15.91 -6.95 -1.76
N LEU A 354 15.94 -7.55 -0.57
CA LEU A 354 16.79 -7.11 0.54
C LEU A 354 17.56 -8.28 1.13
N VAL A 355 18.84 -8.04 1.38
CA VAL A 355 19.67 -8.92 2.21
C VAL A 355 19.13 -8.90 3.64
N LEU A 356 18.85 -10.07 4.16
CA LEU A 356 18.31 -10.27 5.50
C LEU A 356 19.41 -10.22 6.55
N PRO A 357 19.11 -9.82 7.80
CA PRO A 357 20.04 -9.95 8.90
C PRO A 357 20.30 -11.45 9.12
N GLY A 358 21.55 -11.85 9.03
CA GLY A 358 21.98 -13.25 9.15
C GLY A 358 22.40 -13.57 10.57
N LEU A 359 22.22 -14.83 10.96
CA LEU A 359 22.61 -15.32 12.29
C LEU A 359 24.11 -15.62 12.37
N THR A 360 24.75 -15.85 11.22
CA THR A 360 26.16 -16.26 11.12
C THR A 360 26.98 -15.31 10.24
N GLN A 361 26.55 -14.05 10.09
CA GLN A 361 27.23 -13.10 9.21
C GLN A 361 28.71 -12.89 9.62
N PRO A 362 29.65 -12.85 8.65
CA PRO A 362 30.99 -12.38 8.93
C PRO A 362 30.95 -10.92 9.40
N SER A 363 31.77 -10.54 10.37
CA SER A 363 31.82 -9.19 10.96
C SER A 363 32.10 -8.05 9.96
N ALA A 364 32.58 -8.38 8.77
CA ALA A 364 32.83 -7.45 7.67
C ALA A 364 31.59 -7.17 6.79
N TRP A 365 30.52 -7.96 6.91
CA TRP A 365 29.26 -7.71 6.24
C TRP A 365 28.32 -6.98 7.22
N ALA A 366 28.30 -5.66 7.13
CA ALA A 366 27.20 -4.89 7.68
C ALA A 366 26.10 -4.87 6.62
N PRO A 367 24.89 -5.40 6.87
CA PRO A 367 23.76 -5.18 5.98
C PRO A 367 23.61 -3.68 5.78
N THR A 368 23.35 -3.25 4.54
CA THR A 368 22.86 -1.90 4.32
C THR A 368 21.53 -1.79 5.04
N GLN A 369 21.54 -1.26 6.26
CA GLN A 369 20.33 -1.08 7.05
C GLN A 369 19.34 -0.31 6.18
N PRO A 370 18.06 -0.74 6.11
CA PRO A 370 17.05 0.00 5.40
C PRO A 370 17.08 1.45 5.87
N GLN A 371 17.22 2.40 4.94
CA GLN A 371 17.42 3.82 5.25
C GLN A 371 16.26 4.40 6.09
N SER A 372 15.10 3.74 6.09
CA SER A 372 14.02 3.95 7.05
C SER A 372 13.07 2.74 7.10
N PRO A 373 12.30 2.57 8.19
CA PRO A 373 11.18 1.62 8.24
C PRO A 373 10.15 1.80 7.12
N ALA A 374 9.92 3.04 6.68
CA ALA A 374 9.01 3.34 5.57
C ALA A 374 9.50 2.69 4.26
N ALA A 375 10.80 2.71 3.98
CA ALA A 375 11.36 2.08 2.79
C ALA A 375 11.20 0.54 2.76
N ILE A 376 11.07 -0.11 3.93
CA ILE A 376 10.79 -1.55 4.04
C ILE A 376 9.34 -1.83 3.61
N MET A 377 8.42 -0.93 3.95
CA MET A 377 6.97 -1.16 3.88
C MET A 377 6.34 -0.62 2.58
N GLU A 378 7.04 0.23 1.82
CA GLU A 378 6.50 0.90 0.62
C GLU A 378 6.84 0.19 -0.71
N ALA A 379 7.30 -1.06 -0.68
CA ALA A 379 7.74 -1.79 -1.87
C ALA A 379 6.90 -3.05 -2.15
N GLY A 380 6.78 -3.39 -3.44
CA GLY A 380 6.16 -4.61 -3.95
C GLY A 380 4.88 -4.38 -4.75
N THR A 381 4.37 -5.45 -5.36
CA THR A 381 3.12 -5.42 -6.13
C THR A 381 1.94 -5.65 -5.18
N GLN A 382 1.09 -4.63 -5.01
CA GLN A 382 0.00 -4.60 -4.01
C GLN A 382 -0.89 -5.86 -3.96
N ARG A 383 -1.17 -6.49 -5.11
CA ARG A 383 -1.97 -7.73 -5.20
C ARG A 383 -1.34 -8.91 -4.45
N TYR A 384 -0.02 -8.97 -4.40
CA TYR A 384 0.73 -10.07 -3.80
C TYR A 384 1.22 -9.75 -2.39
N MET A 385 1.10 -8.49 -1.94
CA MET A 385 1.56 -8.09 -0.61
C MET A 385 0.75 -8.77 0.50
N ALA A 386 1.47 -9.22 1.52
CA ALA A 386 0.90 -9.71 2.75
C ALA A 386 0.12 -8.59 3.50
N PRO A 387 -0.93 -8.94 4.25
CA PRO A 387 -1.78 -7.96 4.94
C PRO A 387 -0.98 -7.06 5.89
N GLU A 388 0.03 -7.59 6.58
CA GLU A 388 0.88 -6.83 7.48
C GLU A 388 1.74 -5.75 6.79
N LEU A 389 2.07 -5.94 5.51
CA LEU A 389 2.72 -4.91 4.69
C LEU A 389 1.71 -3.83 4.29
N LEU A 390 0.51 -4.24 3.87
CA LEU A 390 -0.57 -3.34 3.43
C LEU A 390 -1.10 -2.46 4.58
N ASP A 391 -1.31 -3.07 5.75
CA ASP A 391 -1.82 -2.42 6.95
C ASP A 391 -0.73 -1.65 7.70
N LYS A 392 0.52 -1.76 7.23
CA LYS A 392 1.69 -1.14 7.85
C LYS A 392 1.91 -1.60 9.29
N THR A 393 1.69 -2.88 9.56
CA THR A 393 1.80 -3.51 10.88
C THR A 393 2.95 -4.54 10.96
N LEU A 394 3.82 -4.56 9.94
CA LEU A 394 5.02 -5.40 9.90
C LEU A 394 5.84 -5.24 11.20
N ASP A 395 6.25 -6.37 11.79
CA ASP A 395 7.17 -6.36 12.93
C ASP A 395 8.55 -5.86 12.49
N LEU A 396 8.90 -4.65 12.92
CA LEU A 396 10.18 -4.01 12.59
C LEU A 396 11.32 -4.46 13.52
N GLN A 397 11.02 -5.11 14.66
CA GLN A 397 12.04 -5.63 15.56
C GLN A 397 12.69 -6.87 14.96
N ASP A 398 11.89 -7.75 14.36
CA ASP A 398 12.34 -8.90 13.59
C ASP A 398 11.89 -8.80 12.12
N TRP A 399 12.28 -7.69 11.49
CA TRP A 399 11.91 -7.41 10.10
C TRP A 399 12.40 -8.49 9.12
N GLY A 400 13.50 -9.19 9.45
CA GLY A 400 14.02 -10.26 8.61
C GLY A 400 13.07 -11.45 8.51
N THR A 401 12.58 -11.93 9.65
CA THR A 401 11.55 -12.98 9.68
C THR A 401 10.23 -12.50 9.11
N ALA A 402 9.83 -11.25 9.41
CA ALA A 402 8.59 -10.68 8.89
C ALA A 402 8.58 -10.62 7.35
N LEU A 403 9.68 -10.18 6.72
CA LEU A 403 9.79 -10.15 5.26
C LEU A 403 9.80 -11.56 4.64
N ARG A 404 10.43 -12.55 5.28
CA ARG A 404 10.32 -13.95 4.83
C ARG A 404 8.87 -14.41 4.81
N ARG A 405 8.11 -14.14 5.88
CA ARG A 405 6.68 -14.49 5.96
C ARG A 405 5.86 -13.78 4.89
N ALA A 406 6.16 -12.53 4.61
CA ALA A 406 5.51 -11.80 3.53
C ALA A 406 5.76 -12.43 2.15
N ASP A 407 6.98 -12.88 1.86
CA ASP A 407 7.28 -13.63 0.63
C ASP A 407 6.53 -14.99 0.58
N ILE A 408 6.38 -15.69 1.71
CA ILE A 408 5.59 -16.93 1.78
C ILE A 408 4.11 -16.67 1.48
N TYR A 409 3.56 -15.54 1.93
CA TYR A 409 2.21 -15.13 1.55
C TYR A 409 2.09 -14.93 0.02
N SER A 410 3.03 -14.22 -0.58
CA SER A 410 3.11 -14.04 -2.04
C SER A 410 3.20 -15.39 -2.77
N LEU A 411 4.03 -16.31 -2.28
CA LEU A 411 4.15 -17.67 -2.82
C LEU A 411 2.80 -18.39 -2.80
N ALA A 412 2.05 -18.33 -1.69
CA ALA A 412 0.75 -18.98 -1.59
C ALA A 412 -0.24 -18.50 -2.67
N LEU A 413 -0.22 -17.21 -3.00
CA LEU A 413 -1.03 -16.65 -4.09
C LEU A 413 -0.60 -17.19 -5.46
N LEU A 414 0.71 -17.30 -5.72
CA LEU A 414 1.23 -17.87 -6.97
C LEU A 414 0.91 -19.36 -7.12
N LEU A 415 0.99 -20.12 -6.03
CA LEU A 415 0.56 -21.51 -6.00
C LEU A 415 -0.93 -21.62 -6.34
N TRP A 416 -1.77 -20.73 -5.78
CA TRP A 416 -3.18 -20.67 -6.14
C TRP A 416 -3.40 -20.33 -7.62
N GLU A 417 -2.63 -19.41 -8.21
CA GLU A 417 -2.72 -19.08 -9.64
C GLU A 417 -2.38 -20.29 -10.52
N ILE A 418 -1.30 -21.02 -10.19
CA ILE A 418 -0.88 -22.25 -10.90
C ILE A 418 -1.99 -23.30 -10.83
N LEU A 419 -2.45 -23.62 -9.62
CA LEU A 419 -3.44 -24.67 -9.38
C LEU A 419 -4.82 -24.33 -9.96
N SER A 420 -5.19 -23.06 -10.01
CA SER A 420 -6.44 -22.61 -10.64
C SER A 420 -6.48 -22.84 -12.16
N ARG A 421 -5.31 -23.10 -12.77
CA ARG A 421 -5.15 -23.46 -14.18
C ARG A 421 -4.93 -24.96 -14.39
N CYS A 422 -5.18 -25.78 -13.37
CA CYS A 422 -5.14 -27.24 -13.43
C CYS A 422 -6.55 -27.85 -13.57
N PRO A 423 -6.95 -28.33 -14.76
CA PRO A 423 -8.26 -28.94 -14.97
C PRO A 423 -8.48 -30.19 -14.11
N ASP A 424 -7.43 -30.95 -13.82
CA ASP A 424 -7.49 -32.20 -13.04
C ASP A 424 -8.00 -32.00 -11.60
N LEU A 425 -7.92 -30.77 -11.08
CA LEU A 425 -8.42 -30.39 -9.76
C LEU A 425 -9.89 -29.97 -9.77
N ARG A 426 -10.50 -29.83 -10.96
CA ARG A 426 -11.92 -29.59 -11.10
C ARG A 426 -12.61 -30.94 -11.31
N PRO A 427 -13.45 -31.41 -10.38
CA PRO A 427 -14.20 -32.63 -10.63
C PRO A 427 -15.02 -32.48 -11.91
N ALA A 428 -14.93 -33.45 -12.81
CA ALA A 428 -15.90 -33.60 -13.89
C ALA A 428 -17.30 -33.74 -13.25
N ASP A 429 -18.26 -32.96 -13.71
CA ASP A 429 -19.61 -32.89 -13.20
C ASP A 429 -20.23 -34.29 -12.97
N HIS A 430 -20.26 -34.75 -11.72
CA HIS A 430 -21.32 -35.65 -11.31
C HIS A 430 -22.56 -34.78 -11.11
N HIS A 431 -23.47 -34.81 -12.08
CA HIS A 431 -24.85 -34.39 -11.89
C HIS A 431 -25.56 -35.37 -10.94
N PRO A 432 -25.98 -34.97 -9.73
CA PRO A 432 -27.27 -35.32 -9.20
C PRO A 432 -28.23 -34.16 -9.51
N SER A 433 -29.35 -34.50 -10.11
CA SER A 433 -30.34 -33.66 -10.79
C SER A 433 -31.04 -32.56 -9.96
N ASN A 434 -30.52 -32.11 -8.80
CA ASN A 434 -31.26 -31.22 -7.89
C ASN A 434 -30.48 -29.98 -7.39
N TRP A 435 -29.38 -29.56 -8.04
CA TRP A 435 -28.74 -28.27 -7.75
C TRP A 435 -29.26 -27.18 -8.72
N PRO A 436 -29.71 -26.00 -8.24
CA PRO A 436 -30.24 -24.97 -9.13
C PRO A 436 -29.15 -24.49 -10.07
N THR A 437 -29.44 -24.69 -11.34
CA THR A 437 -28.62 -24.49 -12.51
C THR A 437 -28.06 -23.06 -12.57
N ARG A 438 -26.77 -22.88 -12.23
CA ARG A 438 -25.97 -21.78 -12.80
C ARG A 438 -25.24 -22.30 -14.03
N GLN A 439 -25.99 -22.48 -15.11
CA GLN A 439 -25.40 -22.46 -16.45
C GLN A 439 -24.74 -21.08 -16.61
N ASN A 440 -23.48 -21.07 -17.07
CA ASN A 440 -22.58 -19.92 -17.30
C ASN A 440 -21.51 -19.63 -16.23
N ALA A 441 -20.92 -20.65 -15.62
CA ALA A 441 -19.65 -20.50 -14.89
C ALA A 441 -18.47 -21.03 -15.73
N VAL A 442 -18.15 -20.36 -16.83
CA VAL A 442 -16.74 -20.29 -17.24
C VAL A 442 -16.05 -19.49 -16.14
N PRO A 443 -15.07 -20.05 -15.40
CA PRO A 443 -14.34 -19.27 -14.41
C PRO A 443 -13.74 -18.05 -15.10
N PRO A 444 -13.81 -16.85 -14.49
CA PRO A 444 -13.20 -15.68 -15.11
C PRO A 444 -11.74 -16.00 -15.43
N PRO A 445 -11.22 -15.60 -16.61
CA PRO A 445 -9.80 -15.74 -16.89
C PRO A 445 -8.99 -15.10 -15.76
N PRO A 446 -7.77 -15.57 -15.47
CA PRO A 446 -6.87 -14.85 -14.58
C PRO A 446 -6.86 -13.39 -15.03
N VAL A 447 -7.32 -12.55 -14.11
CA VAL A 447 -7.74 -11.19 -14.34
C VAL A 447 -6.58 -10.42 -14.96
N SER A 448 -6.84 -9.70 -16.06
CA SER A 448 -5.86 -8.92 -16.84
C SER A 448 -4.64 -8.45 -16.04
N CYS A 449 -3.42 -8.62 -16.58
CA CYS A 449 -2.14 -8.16 -15.99
C CYS A 449 -2.03 -6.60 -15.83
N GLY A 450 -3.15 -5.88 -15.69
CA GLY A 450 -3.26 -4.47 -15.33
C GLY A 450 -3.65 -4.22 -13.87
N PRO A 451 -3.52 -2.97 -13.39
CA PRO A 451 -3.76 -2.61 -11.99
C PRO A 451 -5.26 -2.69 -11.65
N TRP A 452 -5.61 -3.39 -10.55
CA TRP A 452 -6.93 -3.31 -9.94
C TRP A 452 -6.91 -2.30 -8.79
N GLN A 453 -7.91 -1.42 -8.74
CA GLN A 453 -8.18 -0.58 -7.57
C GLN A 453 -8.85 -1.43 -6.50
N TRP A 454 -8.15 -1.67 -5.38
CA TRP A 454 -8.73 -2.31 -4.20
C TRP A 454 -9.67 -1.33 -3.48
N ARG A 455 -10.94 -1.72 -3.31
CA ARG A 455 -11.87 -1.07 -2.38
C ARG A 455 -11.69 -1.72 -0.99
N ARG A 456 -11.36 -0.92 0.02
CA ARG A 456 -11.40 -1.33 1.42
C ARG A 456 -12.86 -1.47 1.87
N GLY A 457 -13.23 -2.63 2.42
CA GLY A 457 -14.44 -2.80 3.23
C GLY A 457 -15.23 -4.07 2.91
N GLY A 458 -15.10 -5.09 3.76
CA GLY A 458 -15.94 -6.28 3.77
C GLY A 458 -15.38 -7.35 4.70
N VAL A 459 -16.01 -7.53 5.87
CA VAL A 459 -15.74 -8.59 6.85
C VAL A 459 -15.84 -9.96 6.15
N PRO A 460 -14.93 -10.93 6.40
CA PRO A 460 -14.98 -12.22 5.76
C PRO A 460 -16.10 -13.08 6.38
N THR A 461 -17.25 -13.12 5.72
CA THR A 461 -18.13 -14.29 5.83
C THR A 461 -17.73 -15.29 4.76
N SER A 462 -17.25 -16.45 5.21
CA SER A 462 -16.65 -17.58 4.49
C SER A 462 -15.13 -17.50 4.28
N HIS A 463 -14.45 -18.39 4.99
CA HIS A 463 -13.07 -18.77 4.73
C HIS A 463 -12.87 -19.10 3.24
N PRO A 464 -11.75 -18.69 2.61
CA PRO A 464 -11.34 -19.28 1.35
C PRO A 464 -11.09 -20.79 1.56
N PRO A 465 -11.53 -21.67 0.65
CA PRO A 465 -11.19 -23.08 0.71
C PRO A 465 -9.69 -23.21 0.37
N GLY A 466 -8.83 -23.12 1.38
CA GLY A 466 -7.38 -23.15 1.20
C GLY A 466 -6.58 -23.01 2.49
N ALA A 467 -7.15 -22.40 3.54
CA ALA A 467 -6.48 -22.28 4.85
C ALA A 467 -6.22 -23.63 5.56
N ALA A 468 -6.82 -24.73 5.09
CA ALA A 468 -6.64 -26.07 5.65
C ALA A 468 -5.46 -26.87 5.03
N LEU A 469 -4.87 -26.43 3.92
CA LEU A 469 -3.78 -27.17 3.25
C LEU A 469 -2.38 -26.87 3.81
N SER A 470 -2.26 -25.93 4.75
CA SER A 470 -0.97 -25.50 5.32
C SER A 470 -0.34 -26.49 6.31
N GLN A 471 -0.98 -27.61 6.64
CA GLN A 471 -0.45 -28.57 7.63
C GLN A 471 0.02 -29.91 7.04
N THR A 472 0.02 -30.10 5.71
CA THR A 472 0.27 -31.45 5.14
C THR A 472 1.34 -31.54 4.06
N LEU A 473 2.13 -30.48 3.82
CA LEU A 473 3.18 -30.50 2.78
C LEU A 473 4.59 -30.14 3.26
N VAL A 474 4.84 -30.22 4.57
CA VAL A 474 6.22 -30.25 5.11
C VAL A 474 6.32 -31.45 6.05
N GLY A 475 6.79 -32.56 5.49
CA GLY A 475 7.19 -33.78 6.17
C GLY A 475 8.41 -34.34 5.46
#